data_AF-A0A1D2R4H2-F1
#
_entry.id   AF-A0A1D2R4H2-F1
#
_cell.length_a   1.000
_cell.length_b   1.000
_cell.length_c   1.000
_cell.angle_alpha   90.00
_cell.angle_beta   90.00
_cell.angle_gamma   90.00
#
_symmetry.space_group_name_H-M   'P 1'
#
loop_
_entity.id
_entity.type
_entity.pdbx_description
1 polymer ?
#
loop_
_entity_poly.entity_id
_entity_poly.type
_entity_poly.pdbx_seq_one_letter_code
_entity_poly.pdbx_strand_id
1 'polypeptide(L)' 'MSAIAPQTAKQDVCKILIHLPDDCSLEDIQYRLYVLQKIKRGLKDAEEGRIYTRKEVEKRMAKWVSFTGKEI' A
#
# COMPACT_ATOMS: atom_id res chain seq x y z
N MET A 1 1.39 25.34 -18.91
CA MET A 1 1.67 24.05 -18.22
C MET A 1 2.23 24.40 -16.85
N SER A 2 1.42 24.30 -15.79
CA SER A 2 1.92 24.56 -14.43
C SER A 2 2.73 23.34 -13.98
N ALA A 3 3.99 23.54 -13.59
CA ALA A 3 4.78 22.51 -12.96
C ALA A 3 4.09 22.10 -11.66
N ILE A 4 3.53 20.89 -11.61
CA ILE A 4 3.03 20.31 -10.36
C ILE A 4 4.27 19.93 -9.56
N ALA A 5 4.59 20.73 -8.53
CA ALA A 5 5.64 20.37 -7.60
C ALA A 5 5.39 18.94 -7.06
N PRO A 6 6.43 18.10 -6.93
CA PRO A 6 6.25 16.75 -6.43
C PRO A 6 5.59 16.79 -5.06
N GLN A 7 4.47 16.09 -4.94
CA GLN A 7 3.69 16.05 -3.72
C GLN A 7 4.55 15.46 -2.58
N THR A 8 4.73 16.25 -1.52
CA THR A 8 5.54 15.88 -0.35
C THR A 8 4.79 14.94 0.58
N ALA A 9 5.54 14.16 1.38
CA ALA A 9 4.96 13.29 2.41
C ALA A 9 4.05 14.05 3.38
N LYS A 10 4.41 15.29 3.75
CA LYS A 10 3.57 16.16 4.60
C LYS A 10 2.22 16.46 3.93
N GLN A 11 2.23 16.81 2.65
CA GLN A 11 1.00 17.11 1.92
C GLN A 11 0.10 15.87 1.77
N ASP A 12 0.68 14.67 1.62
CA ASP A 12 -0.13 13.44 1.61
C ASP A 12 -0.82 13.19 2.95
N VAL A 13 -0.06 13.32 4.04
CA VAL A 13 -0.57 13.12 5.40
C VAL A 13 -1.70 14.12 5.66
N CYS A 14 -1.50 15.40 5.34
CA CYS A 14 -2.55 16.41 5.49
C CYS A 14 -3.82 16.04 4.69
N LYS A 15 -3.70 15.56 3.45
CA LYS A 15 -4.85 15.11 2.65
C LYS A 15 -5.57 13.94 3.32
N ILE A 16 -4.84 12.97 3.88
CA ILE A 16 -5.42 11.84 4.60
C ILE A 16 -6.23 12.33 5.80
N LEU A 17 -5.66 13.24 6.59
CA LEU A 17 -6.28 13.76 7.82
C LEU A 17 -7.56 14.55 7.53
N ILE A 18 -7.62 15.31 6.42
CA ILE A 18 -8.82 16.06 6.02
C ILE A 18 -10.03 15.14 5.74
N HIS A 19 -9.78 13.89 5.37
CA HIS A 19 -10.82 12.90 5.04
C HIS A 19 -11.03 11.86 6.14
N LEU A 20 -10.54 12.12 7.34
CA LEU A 20 -10.77 11.28 8.50
C LEU A 20 -11.88 11.86 9.38
N PRO A 21 -12.73 11.01 9.97
CA PRO A 21 -13.66 11.42 11.02
C PRO A 21 -12.91 11.97 12.24
N ASP A 22 -13.54 12.88 12.98
CA ASP A 22 -12.96 13.43 14.22
C ASP A 22 -12.83 12.37 15.34
N ASP A 23 -13.62 11.30 15.29
CA ASP A 23 -13.58 10.16 16.22
C ASP A 23 -12.62 9.05 15.78
N CYS A 24 -11.82 9.28 14.73
CA CYS A 24 -10.84 8.28 14.28
C CYS A 24 -9.77 8.01 15.34
N SER A 25 -9.32 6.76 15.40
CA SER A 25 -8.25 6.37 16.31
C SER A 25 -6.87 6.59 15.69
N LEU A 26 -5.82 6.50 16.52
CA LEU A 26 -4.44 6.52 16.02
C LEU A 26 -4.15 5.33 15.09
N GLU A 27 -4.77 4.17 15.35
CA GLU A 27 -4.68 2.99 14.51
C GLU A 27 -5.29 3.23 13.13
N ASP A 28 -6.40 3.97 13.01
CA ASP A 28 -7.01 4.33 11.73
C ASP A 28 -6.08 5.22 10.88
N ILE A 29 -5.46 6.20 11.52
CA ILE A 29 -4.46 7.08 10.90
C ILE A 29 -3.27 6.23 10.41
N GLN A 30 -2.74 5.36 11.27
CA GLN A 30 -1.63 4.49 10.94
C GLN A 30 -1.96 3.55 9.78
N TYR A 31 -3.15 2.97 9.76
CA TYR A 31 -3.61 2.08 8.70
C TYR A 31 -3.67 2.82 7.35
N ARG A 32 -4.27 4.02 7.31
CA ARG A 32 -4.30 4.84 6.09
C ARG A 32 -2.92 5.21 5.58
N LEU A 33 -2.00 5.56 6.48
CA LEU A 33 -0.60 5.83 6.12
C LEU A 33 0.09 4.58 5.54
N TYR A 34 -0.10 3.42 6.17
CA TYR A 34 0.44 2.16 5.69
C TYR A 34 -0.07 1.82 4.28
N VAL A 35 -1.38 1.92 4.04
CA VAL A 35 -1.99 1.67 2.73
C VAL A 35 -1.43 2.63 1.68
N LEU A 36 -1.35 3.93 1.98
CA LEU A 36 -0.77 4.91 1.06
C LEU A 36 0.68 4.57 0.71
N GLN A 37 1.50 4.21 1.69
CA GLN A 37 2.89 3.80 1.45
C GLN A 37 2.98 2.56 0.55
N LYS A 38 2.10 1.57 0.74
CA LYS A 38 2.05 0.37 -0.11
C LYS A 38 1.67 0.70 -1.54
N ILE A 39 0.71 1.60 -1.76
CA ILE A 39 0.32 2.06 -3.09
C ILE A 39 1.49 2.77 -3.78
N LYS A 40 2.11 3.76 -3.11
CA LYS A 40 3.26 4.50 -3.68
C LYS A 40 4.42 3.58 -4.03
N ARG A 41 4.71 2.62 -3.16
CA ARG A 41 5.73 1.60 -3.43
C ARG A 41 5.35 0.72 -4.61
N GLY A 42 4.10 0.28 -4.71
CA GLY A 42 3.61 -0.53 -5.83
C GLY A 42 3.68 0.21 -7.16
N LEU A 43 3.34 1.50 -7.19
CA LEU A 43 3.48 2.35 -8.39
C LEU A 43 4.95 2.46 -8.80
N LYS A 44 5.85 2.74 -7.86
CA LYS A 44 7.29 2.77 -8.12
C LYS A 44 7.83 1.41 -8.60
N ASP A 45 7.39 0.32 -7.98
CA ASP A 45 7.76 -1.04 -8.40
C ASP A 45 7.30 -1.31 -9.84
N ALA A 46 6.10 -0.84 -10.23
CA ALA A 46 5.61 -0.96 -11.60
C ALA A 46 6.41 -0.12 -12.61
N GLU A 47 6.71 1.14 -12.28
CA GLU A 47 7.55 2.04 -13.09
C GLU A 47 8.96 1.47 -13.30
N GLU A 48 9.54 0.85 -12.26
CA GLU A 48 10.88 0.25 -12.30
C GLU A 48 10.88 -1.21 -12.80
N GLY A 49 9.73 -1.71 -13.30
CA GLY A 49 9.60 -3.05 -13.86
C GLY A 49 9.72 -4.20 -12.85
N ARG A 50 9.69 -3.92 -11.54
CA ARG A 50 9.65 -4.91 -10.45
C ARG A 50 8.26 -5.51 -10.28
N ILE A 51 7.74 -6.08 -11.35
CA ILE A 51 6.46 -6.77 -11.39
C ILE A 51 6.67 -8.28 -11.47
N TYR A 52 5.66 -9.03 -11.05
CA TYR A 52 5.65 -10.47 -11.16
C TYR A 52 4.53 -10.90 -12.09
N THR A 53 4.79 -11.91 -12.91
CA THR A 53 3.75 -12.64 -13.61
C THR A 53 2.89 -13.43 -12.63
N ARG A 54 1.67 -13.77 -13.05
CA ARG A 54 0.76 -14.62 -12.27
C ARG A 54 1.44 -15.90 -11.76
N LYS A 55 2.19 -16.59 -12.62
CA LYS A 55 2.88 -17.85 -12.29
C LYS A 55 3.96 -17.66 -11.22
N GLU A 56 4.68 -16.55 -11.25
CA GLU A 56 5.69 -16.22 -10.23
C GLU A 56 5.06 -15.90 -8.89
N VAL A 57 3.93 -15.19 -8.88
CA VAL A 57 3.13 -14.94 -7.67
C VAL A 57 2.61 -16.24 -7.08
N GLU A 58 2.00 -17.10 -7.89
CA GLU A 58 1.48 -18.41 -7.45
C GLU A 58 2.60 -19.27 -6.81
N LYS A 59 3.78 -19.36 -7.45
CA LYS A 59 4.95 -20.07 -6.90
C LYS A 59 5.42 -19.48 -5.57
N ARG A 60 5.37 -18.15 -5.40
CA ARG A 60 5.78 -17.47 -4.16
C ARG A 60 4.77 -17.67 -3.03
N MET A 61 3.49 -17.63 -3.35
CA MET A 61 2.39 -17.79 -2.39
C MET A 61 2.21 -19.24 -1.94
N ALA A 62 2.60 -20.21 -2.78
CA ALA A 62 2.53 -21.64 -2.45
C ALA A 62 3.17 -22.00 -1.09
N LYS A 63 4.22 -21.27 -0.66
CA LYS A 63 4.90 -21.47 0.63
C LYS A 63 4.02 -21.17 1.86
N TRP A 64 2.99 -20.36 1.68
CA TRP A 64 2.11 -19.89 2.75
C TRP A 64 0.73 -20.55 2.66
N VAL A 65 0.23 -20.80 1.44
CA VAL A 65 -1.05 -21.48 1.20
C VAL A 65 -0.99 -22.96 1.59
N SER A 66 0.20 -23.60 1.57
CA SER A 66 0.36 -24.96 2.07
C SER A 66 0.19 -25.10 3.59
N PHE A 67 0.17 -24.00 4.35
CA PHE A 67 -0.03 -24.02 5.80
C PHE A 67 -1.51 -24.07 6.20
N THR A 68 -2.44 -23.68 5.32
CA THR A 68 -3.88 -23.57 5.63
C THR A 68 -4.67 -24.85 5.30
N GLY A 69 -4.11 -26.02 5.62
CA GLY A 69 -4.63 -27.31 5.14
C GLY A 69 -4.56 -28.51 6.10
N LYS A 70 -4.39 -28.32 7.41
CA LYS A 70 -4.71 -29.33 8.41
C LYS A 70 -5.35 -28.68 9.65
N GLU A 71 -6.58 -29.13 9.92
CA GLU A 71 -7.36 -28.94 11.15
C GLU A 71 -7.96 -27.55 11.41
N ILE A 72 -9.15 -27.34 10.83
CA ILE A 72 -10.35 -26.92 11.59
C ILE A 72 -11.52 -27.78 11.08
#